data_AF-A0A1B6F5W6-F1
#
_entry.id   AF-A0A1B6F5W6-F1
#
_cell.length_a   1.000
_cell.length_b   1.000
_cell.length_c   1.000
_cell.angle_alpha   90.00
_cell.angle_beta   90.00
_cell.angle_gamma   90.00
#
_symmetry.space_group_name_H-M   'P 1'
#
loop_
_entity.id
_entity.type
_entity.pdbx_description
1 polymer ?
#
loop_
_entity_poly.entity_id
_entity_poly.type
_entity_poly.pdbx_seq_one_letter_code
_entity_poly.pdbx_strand_id
1 'polypeptide(L)'
;DPNLTEEGLTCLVKEFIDSAKAGTYNETGWGRSSYRVSKNAVNALTFLQQKAFDQDSRSDIVVNAVHPGYCSTNMTQYKGVLTPSQGADAPTYLALLPPNVSQPRGQFVWKDRTIVSWIEPLKERF
;
A
#
# COMPACT_ATOMS: atom_id res chain seq x y z
N ASP A 1 13.32 -7.19 1.32
CA ASP A 1 14.29 -7.27 2.42
C ASP A 1 13.54 -7.58 3.72
N PRO A 2 13.73 -8.75 4.34
CA PRO A 2 13.08 -9.12 5.61
C PRO A 2 13.53 -8.28 6.81
N ASN A 3 14.65 -7.56 6.68
CA ASN A 3 15.27 -6.73 7.73
C ASN A 3 15.05 -5.23 7.52
N LEU A 4 14.18 -4.83 6.58
CA LEU A 4 13.84 -3.43 6.34
C LEU A 4 13.36 -2.76 7.65
N THR A 5 13.86 -1.56 7.93
CA THR A 5 13.37 -0.70 9.02
C THR A 5 12.66 0.53 8.44
N GLU A 6 11.98 1.30 9.30
CA GLU A 6 11.34 2.55 8.88
C GLU A 6 12.37 3.60 8.43
N GLU A 7 13.53 3.65 9.09
CA GLU A 7 14.66 4.49 8.69
C GLU A 7 15.23 4.05 7.34
N GLY A 8 15.40 2.73 7.15
CA GLY A 8 15.84 2.16 5.88
C GLY A 8 14.88 2.50 4.73
N LEU A 9 13.57 2.36 4.96
CA LEU A 9 12.54 2.77 4.01
C LEU A 9 12.57 4.27 3.72
N THR A 10 12.78 5.10 4.75
CA THR A 10 12.94 6.54 4.59
C THR A 10 14.14 6.90 3.72
N CYS A 11 15.28 6.23 3.92
CA CYS A 11 16.46 6.40 3.09
C CYS A 11 16.19 6.04 1.63
N LEU A 12 15.50 4.92 1.35
CA LEU A 12 15.12 4.53 -0.02
C LEU A 12 14.23 5.59 -0.70
N VAL A 13 13.26 6.16 0.02
CA VAL A 13 12.39 7.22 -0.53
C VAL A 13 13.19 8.51 -0.81
N LYS A 14 14.15 8.86 0.05
CA LYS A 14 15.04 10.01 -0.17
C LYS A 14 15.95 9.81 -1.38
N GLU A 15 16.50 8.61 -1.55
CA GLU A 15 17.30 8.26 -2.73
C GLU A 15 16.49 8.40 -4.03
N PHE A 16 15.23 7.96 -4.05
CA PHE A 16 14.34 8.21 -5.18
C PHE A 16 14.13 9.71 -5.43
N ILE A 17 13.90 10.50 -4.39
CA ILE A 17 13.72 11.96 -4.53
C ILE A 17 14.98 12.62 -5.12
N ASP A 18 16.16 12.24 -4.64
CA ASP A 18 17.42 12.83 -5.09
C ASP A 18 17.78 12.41 -6.52
N SER A 19 17.55 11.14 -6.88
CA SER A 19 17.69 10.67 -8.27
C SER A 19 16.66 11.30 -9.22
N ALA A 20 15.44 11.57 -8.76
CA ALA A 20 14.44 12.28 -9.54
C ALA A 20 14.84 13.74 -9.80
N LYS A 21 15.39 14.44 -8.79
CA LYS A 21 15.93 15.81 -8.95
C LYS A 21 17.12 15.84 -9.90
N ALA A 22 17.98 14.83 -9.85
CA ALA A 22 19.14 14.70 -10.73
C ALA A 22 18.79 14.24 -12.16
N GLY A 23 17.57 13.74 -12.39
CA GLY A 23 17.16 13.17 -13.68
C GLY A 23 17.69 11.75 -13.95
N THR A 24 18.29 11.09 -12.95
CA THR A 24 18.98 9.79 -13.07
C THR A 24 18.16 8.61 -12.54
N TYR A 25 16.89 8.83 -12.16
CA TYR A 25 16.02 7.82 -11.57
C TYR A 25 15.90 6.54 -12.42
N ASN A 26 15.93 6.65 -13.76
CA ASN A 26 15.81 5.50 -14.65
C ASN A 26 17.10 4.65 -14.68
N GLU A 27 18.27 5.28 -14.53
CA GLU A 27 19.59 4.62 -14.50
C GLU A 27 19.80 3.86 -13.17
N THR A 28 19.17 4.36 -12.11
CA THR A 28 19.18 3.77 -10.76
C THR A 28 18.07 2.73 -10.55
N GLY A 29 17.35 2.34 -11.62
CA GLY A 29 16.36 1.28 -11.60
C GLY A 29 15.00 1.66 -11.02
N TRP A 30 14.76 2.95 -10.73
CA TRP A 30 13.45 3.40 -10.25
C TRP A 30 12.41 3.42 -11.38
N GLY A 31 11.16 3.15 -11.00
CA GLY A 31 10.03 3.33 -11.90
C GLY A 31 9.80 4.79 -12.28
N ARG A 32 9.29 5.04 -13.49
CA ARG A 32 9.03 6.40 -14.02
C ARG A 32 7.89 7.15 -13.32
N SER A 33 7.16 6.51 -12.42
CA SER A 33 6.00 7.08 -11.74
C SER A 33 6.30 7.32 -10.27
N SER A 34 6.49 8.59 -9.90
CA SER A 34 6.64 9.01 -8.50
C SER A 34 5.45 8.59 -7.64
N TYR A 35 4.24 8.57 -8.21
CA TYR A 35 3.05 8.03 -7.55
C TYR A 35 3.18 6.54 -7.21
N ARG A 36 3.68 5.70 -8.14
CA ARG A 36 3.87 4.27 -7.87
C ARG A 36 4.93 4.05 -6.80
N VAL A 37 6.04 4.80 -6.84
CA VAL A 37 7.10 4.71 -5.83
C VAL A 37 6.55 5.11 -4.45
N SER A 38 5.80 6.20 -4.35
CA SER A 38 5.22 6.62 -3.06
C SER A 38 4.21 5.62 -2.51
N LYS A 39 3.38 5.00 -3.36
CA LYS A 39 2.45 3.95 -2.92
C LYS A 39 3.14 2.64 -2.54
N ASN A 40 4.25 2.28 -3.18
CA ASN A 40 5.09 1.17 -2.74
C ASN A 40 5.68 1.44 -1.34
N ALA A 41 6.09 2.68 -1.06
CA ALA A 41 6.56 3.05 0.27
C ALA A 41 5.45 2.96 1.33
N VAL A 42 4.23 3.40 1.03
CA VAL A 42 3.06 3.23 1.93
C VAL A 42 2.78 1.75 2.21
N ASN A 43 2.82 0.90 1.19
CA ASN A 43 2.63 -0.54 1.35
C ASN A 43 3.74 -1.15 2.23
N ALA A 44 5.00 -0.84 1.96
CA ALA A 44 6.13 -1.30 2.77
C ALA A 44 6.00 -0.87 4.24
N LEU A 45 5.67 0.41 4.49
CA LEU A 45 5.46 0.94 5.82
C LEU A 45 4.33 0.21 6.55
N THR A 46 3.25 -0.12 5.87
CA THR A 46 2.13 -0.90 6.44
C THR A 46 2.61 -2.23 7.00
N PHE A 47 3.44 -2.97 6.26
CA PHE A 47 3.97 -4.26 6.72
C PHE A 47 4.91 -4.11 7.93
N LEU A 48 5.75 -3.07 7.92
CA LEU A 48 6.61 -2.74 9.07
C LEU A 48 5.79 -2.40 10.31
N GLN A 49 4.76 -1.57 10.15
CA GLN A 49 3.87 -1.18 11.24
C GLN A 49 3.10 -2.37 11.81
N GLN A 50 2.56 -3.25 10.96
CA GLN A 50 1.91 -4.46 11.47
C GLN A 50 2.89 -5.31 12.29
N LYS A 51 4.11 -5.54 11.79
CA LYS A 51 5.15 -6.30 12.51
C LYS A 51 5.48 -5.68 13.87
N ALA A 52 5.50 -4.35 13.95
CA ALA A 52 5.66 -3.65 15.23
C ALA A 52 4.46 -3.86 16.16
N PHE A 53 3.23 -3.77 15.65
CA PHE A 53 2.01 -4.01 16.44
C PHE A 53 1.81 -5.47 16.85
N ASP A 54 2.43 -6.42 16.15
CA ASP A 54 2.45 -7.83 16.58
C ASP A 54 3.26 -8.03 17.88
N GLN A 55 4.16 -7.10 18.22
CA GLN A 55 4.92 -7.09 19.48
C GLN A 55 4.34 -6.12 20.52
N ASP A 56 3.28 -5.38 20.17
CA ASP A 56 2.60 -4.46 21.08
C ASP A 56 1.73 -5.24 22.08
N SER A 57 1.54 -4.69 23.29
CA SER A 57 0.69 -5.32 24.31
C SER A 57 -0.79 -5.35 23.90
N ARG A 58 -1.20 -4.50 22.95
CA ARG A 58 -2.53 -4.46 22.35
C ARG A 58 -2.59 -5.45 21.17
N SER A 59 -3.03 -6.67 21.45
CA SER A 59 -3.11 -7.75 20.46
C SER A 59 -4.08 -7.48 19.30
N ASP A 60 -5.06 -6.60 19.49
CA ASP A 60 -6.15 -6.35 18.54
C ASP A 60 -5.86 -5.24 17.50
N ILE A 61 -4.65 -4.66 17.49
CA ILE A 61 -4.30 -3.66 16.47
C ILE A 61 -3.92 -4.35 15.16
N VAL A 62 -4.65 -3.98 14.10
CA VAL A 62 -4.38 -4.42 12.73
C VAL A 62 -4.13 -3.24 11.80
N VAL A 63 -3.16 -3.38 10.92
CA VAL A 63 -2.74 -2.42 9.91
C VAL A 63 -2.69 -3.15 8.57
N ASN A 64 -3.44 -2.69 7.59
CA ASN A 64 -3.50 -3.27 6.25
C ASN A 64 -3.40 -2.16 5.19
N ALA A 65 -2.83 -2.50 4.04
CA ALA A 65 -2.79 -1.63 2.88
C ALA A 65 -3.94 -2.02 1.94
N VAL A 66 -4.59 -1.03 1.33
CA VAL A 66 -5.77 -1.26 0.49
C VAL A 66 -5.69 -0.51 -0.83
N HIS A 67 -6.03 -1.21 -1.92
CA HIS A 67 -6.24 -0.60 -3.23
C HIS A 67 -7.75 -0.40 -3.47
N PRO A 68 -8.27 0.84 -3.47
CA PRO A 68 -9.73 1.09 -3.55
C PRO A 68 -10.31 0.84 -4.95
N GLY A 69 -9.45 0.60 -5.95
CA GLY A 69 -9.84 0.52 -7.36
C GLY A 69 -9.70 1.86 -8.06
N TYR A 70 -10.08 1.91 -9.34
CA TYR A 70 -9.98 3.11 -10.15
C TYR A 70 -11.27 3.93 -10.05
N CYS A 71 -11.31 4.82 -9.06
CA CYS A 71 -12.49 5.61 -8.72
C CYS A 71 -12.58 6.93 -9.50
N SER A 72 -13.79 7.35 -9.85
CA SER A 72 -14.10 8.63 -10.48
C SER A 72 -14.05 9.74 -9.44
N THR A 73 -12.92 10.44 -9.36
CA THR A 73 -12.66 11.53 -8.41
C THR A 73 -11.88 12.65 -9.11
N ASN A 74 -11.70 13.80 -8.46
CA ASN A 74 -10.83 14.86 -8.99
C ASN A 74 -9.41 14.37 -9.30
N MET A 75 -8.85 13.47 -8.48
CA MET A 75 -7.50 12.92 -8.67
C MET A 75 -7.37 12.16 -10.00
N THR A 76 -8.43 11.48 -10.43
CA THR A 76 -8.48 10.69 -11.67
C THR A 76 -9.12 11.47 -12.83
N GLN A 77 -9.37 12.77 -12.66
CA GLN A 77 -10.13 13.60 -13.60
C GLN A 77 -11.48 12.97 -13.97
N TYR A 78 -12.13 12.30 -13.00
CA TYR A 78 -13.39 11.59 -13.17
C TYR A 78 -13.38 10.45 -14.21
N LYS A 79 -12.20 9.95 -14.60
CA LYS A 79 -12.06 8.87 -15.59
C LYS A 79 -12.14 7.45 -14.99
N GLY A 80 -12.33 7.34 -13.68
CA GLY A 80 -12.46 6.06 -13.00
C GLY A 80 -13.76 5.32 -13.35
N VAL A 81 -13.70 3.99 -13.35
CA VAL A 81 -14.87 3.12 -13.62
C VAL A 81 -15.74 2.87 -12.39
N LEU A 82 -15.22 3.17 -11.20
CA LEU A 82 -15.94 3.04 -9.94
C LEU A 82 -16.39 4.41 -9.43
N THR A 83 -17.54 4.47 -8.77
CA THR A 83 -17.94 5.63 -7.97
C THR A 83 -17.09 5.74 -6.69
N PRO A 84 -17.00 6.92 -6.05
CA PRO A 84 -16.37 7.05 -4.74
C PRO A 84 -16.95 6.09 -3.70
N SER A 85 -18.27 5.91 -3.68
CA SER A 85 -18.95 4.98 -2.76
C SER A 85 -18.54 3.52 -3.00
N GLN A 86 -18.42 3.08 -4.26
CA GLN A 86 -17.91 1.74 -4.57
C GLN A 86 -16.44 1.57 -4.16
N GLY A 87 -15.62 2.61 -4.32
CA GLY A 87 -14.22 2.58 -3.89
C GLY A 87 -14.01 2.58 -2.38
N ALA A 88 -14.98 3.08 -1.62
CA ALA A 88 -14.93 3.10 -0.15
C ALA A 88 -15.19 1.73 0.48
N ASP A 89 -15.75 0.78 -0.28
CA ASP A 89 -16.19 -0.52 0.23
C ASP A 89 -15.07 -1.30 0.97
N ALA A 90 -13.95 -1.57 0.29
CA ALA A 90 -12.85 -2.32 0.89
C ALA A 90 -12.14 -1.56 2.04
N PRO A 91 -11.84 -0.24 1.94
CA PRO A 91 -11.33 0.52 3.07
C PRO A 91 -12.26 0.51 4.29
N THR A 92 -13.58 0.67 4.11
CA THR A 92 -14.56 0.62 5.20
C THR A 92 -14.64 -0.78 5.81
N TYR A 93 -14.59 -1.83 5.00
CA TYR A 93 -14.51 -3.21 5.49
C TYR A 93 -13.29 -3.42 6.42
N LEU A 94 -12.11 -2.92 6.03
CA LEU A 94 -10.90 -3.06 6.84
C LEU A 94 -10.93 -2.24 8.14
N ALA A 95 -11.60 -1.09 8.12
CA ALA A 95 -11.78 -0.26 9.31
C ALA A 95 -12.77 -0.86 10.33
N LEU A 96 -13.62 -1.80 9.90
CA LEU A 96 -14.69 -2.40 10.70
C LEU A 96 -14.48 -3.90 10.93
N LEU A 97 -13.24 -4.37 10.86
CA LEU A 97 -12.93 -5.78 11.16
C LEU A 97 -13.36 -6.13 12.59
N PRO A 98 -13.88 -7.35 12.82
CA PRO A 98 -14.25 -7.78 14.15
C PRO A 98 -13.02 -7.88 15.06
N PRO A 99 -13.19 -7.74 16.39
CA PRO A 99 -12.10 -7.92 17.33
C PRO A 99 -11.41 -9.29 17.18
N ASN A 100 -10.09 -9.29 17.36
CA ASN A 100 -9.18 -10.44 17.33
C ASN A 100 -9.18 -11.20 15.99
N VAL A 101 -9.41 -10.47 14.90
CA VAL A 101 -9.28 -10.98 13.53
C VAL A 101 -7.88 -11.57 13.29
N SER A 102 -7.83 -12.80 12.76
CA SER A 102 -6.58 -13.43 12.32
C SER A 102 -6.14 -12.93 10.94
N GLN A 103 -7.09 -12.64 10.04
CA GLN A 103 -6.85 -12.04 8.72
C GLN A 103 -8.04 -11.19 8.26
N PRO A 104 -7.79 -10.06 7.55
CA PRO A 104 -6.49 -9.56 7.11
C PRO A 104 -5.73 -8.82 8.23
N ARG A 105 -4.43 -9.11 8.35
CA ARG A 105 -3.50 -8.51 9.31
C ARG A 105 -2.13 -8.34 8.62
N GLY A 106 -1.68 -7.10 8.41
CA GLY A 106 -0.45 -6.82 7.65
C GLY A 106 -0.54 -7.26 6.19
N GLN A 107 -1.72 -7.17 5.58
CA GLN A 107 -1.96 -7.65 4.22
C GLN A 107 -2.17 -6.50 3.23
N PHE A 108 -1.97 -6.80 1.94
CA PHE A 108 -2.41 -5.95 0.85
C PHE A 108 -3.75 -6.46 0.33
N VAL A 109 -4.77 -5.61 0.39
CA VAL A 109 -6.16 -5.97 0.11
C VAL A 109 -6.65 -5.21 -1.11
N TRP A 110 -7.27 -5.92 -2.05
CA TRP A 110 -7.77 -5.34 -3.29
C TRP A 110 -9.18 -4.75 -3.12
N LYS A 111 -9.67 -4.08 -4.17
CA LYS A 111 -10.96 -3.37 -4.18
C LYS A 111 -12.18 -4.25 -3.89
N ASP A 112 -12.04 -5.55 -4.13
CA ASP A 112 -13.05 -6.60 -3.91
C ASP A 112 -12.85 -7.35 -2.59
N ARG A 113 -12.09 -6.74 -1.65
CA ARG A 113 -11.75 -7.27 -0.31
C ARG A 113 -10.90 -8.53 -0.33
N THR A 114 -10.39 -8.95 -1.49
CA THR A 114 -9.49 -10.10 -1.57
C THR A 114 -8.09 -9.73 -1.09
N ILE A 115 -7.47 -10.62 -0.33
CA ILE A 115 -6.05 -10.52 0.02
C ILE A 115 -5.26 -10.91 -1.23
N VAL A 116 -4.33 -10.05 -1.64
CA VAL A 116 -3.47 -10.26 -2.81
C VAL A 116 -2.01 -10.18 -2.39
N SER A 117 -1.17 -10.98 -3.04
CA SER A 117 0.28 -10.88 -2.84
C SER A 117 0.78 -9.54 -3.34
N TRP A 118 1.57 -8.85 -2.51
CA TRP A 118 2.21 -7.59 -2.91
C TRP A 118 3.41 -7.82 -3.84
N ILE A 119 4.06 -8.98 -3.74
CA ILE A 119 5.31 -9.29 -4.46
C ILE A 119 5.08 -10.15 -5.70
N GLU A 120 4.02 -10.96 -5.72
CA GLU A 120 3.73 -11.81 -6.86
C GLU A 120 2.93 -11.04 -7.92
N PRO A 121 3.18 -11.28 -9.22
CA PRO A 121 2.37 -10.68 -10.27
C PRO A 121 0.89 -11.03 -10.09
N LEU A 122 0.02 -10.02 -10.18
CA LEU A 122 -1.42 -10.25 -10.28
C LEU A 122 -1.68 -11.04 -11.57
N LYS A 123 -2.05 -12.32 -11.44
CA LYS A 123 -2.16 -13.24 -12.58
C LYS A 123 -3.21 -12.82 -13.60
N GLU A 124 -4.25 -12.06 -13.22
CA GLU A 124 -5.31 -11.58 -14.13
C GLU A 124 -6.27 -10.63 -13.37
N ARG A 125 -6.00 -9.31 -13.27
CA ARG A 125 -7.01 -8.30 -12.83
C ARG A 125 -6.67 -6.91 -13.37
N PHE A 126 -7.09 -6.62 -14.60
CA PHE A 126 -7.20 -5.25 -15.13
C PHE A 126 -8.67 -4.96 -15.40
#